data_AF-A0A955ZIL6-F1
#
_entry.id   AF-A0A955ZIL6-F1
#
_cell.length_a   1.000
_cell.length_b   1.000
_cell.length_c   1.000
_cell.angle_alpha   90.00
_cell.angle_beta   90.00
_cell.angle_gamma   90.00
#
_symmetry.space_group_name_H-M   'P 1'
#
loop_
_entity.id
_entity.type
_entity.pdbx_description
1 polymer ?
#
loop_
_entity_poly.entity_id
_entity_poly.type
_entity_poly.pdbx_seq_one_letter_code
_entity_poly.pdbx_strand_id
1 'polypeptide(L)'
;MVRAVRVAHLAIAVALAALGCNKGSAGQTATSASPSASAAPAAAASGAVRAPKNKPLAREKIDVPGGAFEAGSVPGSPGRNPELEPVAKQVELGAYQIDRLPYPNDPGQPPLTGVTRDEAKRKCAERGQRLCTELEWERACRGPDSELYPTGAGWDPRCADEPRTCASGFDVLGLAAALREWTASDVVPEKGKRTASVRGANQKAPALEHRCAARHALDPEEKADDLGFRCCGGAPNAAVVKEPRLEQTFQKVHLTAERVEKLFAQDPHTSVIAKDIKFFREPDAANTVIERGPGDKKGFLFTVEPMIWNPVAGSEFLVFVGRSGKDTSFVVTYHVVGKDDYQLASSFIMKNEPGPVALAYSGYIRPRLHFSTCWGCPGETGKILHRDPDDVVIVQP
;
A
#
# COMPACT_ATOMS: atom_id res chain seq x y z
N MET A 1 31.67 16.07 -46.66
CA MET A 1 31.04 15.73 -47.95
C MET A 1 29.69 15.11 -47.65
N VAL A 2 28.62 15.90 -47.56
CA VAL A 2 27.70 16.27 -48.65
C VAL A 2 26.94 15.07 -49.25
N ARG A 3 25.68 14.96 -48.79
CA ARG A 3 24.41 14.67 -49.51
C ARG A 3 24.18 13.33 -50.25
N ALA A 4 23.08 12.69 -49.84
CA ALA A 4 21.94 12.32 -50.69
C ALA A 4 20.67 12.26 -49.78
N VAL A 5 19.91 13.34 -49.61
CA VAL A 5 18.74 13.83 -50.38
C VAL A 5 17.65 12.78 -50.67
N ARG A 6 16.69 12.78 -49.74
CA ARG A 6 15.21 12.75 -49.84
C ARG A 6 14.54 12.19 -51.10
N VAL A 7 13.70 11.19 -50.85
CA VAL A 7 12.58 10.74 -51.70
C VAL A 7 11.41 11.71 -51.58
N ALA A 8 10.82 12.07 -52.71
CA ALA A 8 9.51 12.70 -52.81
C ALA A 8 8.76 12.06 -53.98
N HIS A 9 7.51 11.64 -53.78
CA HIS A 9 6.40 11.94 -54.69
C HIS A 9 5.06 11.68 -53.97
N LEU A 10 4.12 12.54 -54.31
CA LEU A 10 2.81 12.81 -53.71
C LEU A 10 1.76 12.66 -54.82
N ALA A 11 0.59 12.06 -54.55
CA ALA A 11 -0.71 12.31 -55.21
C ALA A 11 -1.75 11.30 -54.63
N ILE A 12 -2.74 11.68 -53.81
CA ILE A 12 -4.02 12.39 -54.06
C ILE A 12 -5.16 11.50 -54.62
N ALA A 13 -6.07 11.17 -53.70
CA ALA A 13 -7.56 11.20 -53.69
C ALA A 13 -8.47 10.47 -54.71
N VAL A 14 -9.30 9.57 -54.12
CA VAL A 14 -10.78 9.44 -54.14
C VAL A 14 -11.53 9.14 -55.46
N ALA A 15 -12.26 8.01 -55.47
CA ALA A 15 -13.61 7.91 -56.05
C ALA A 15 -14.46 6.82 -55.35
N LEU A 16 -15.71 7.18 -55.00
CA LEU A 16 -16.74 6.34 -54.41
C LEU A 16 -17.30 5.29 -55.38
N ALA A 17 -17.71 4.14 -54.85
CA ALA A 17 -18.82 3.35 -55.39
C ALA A 17 -19.62 2.72 -54.24
N ALA A 18 -20.87 3.16 -54.08
CA ALA A 18 -21.88 2.53 -53.25
C ALA A 18 -22.69 1.53 -54.08
N LEU A 19 -23.08 0.40 -53.47
CA LEU A 19 -24.18 -0.54 -53.79
C LEU A 19 -23.90 -1.81 -52.95
N GLY A 20 -24.81 -2.46 -52.24
CA GLY A 20 -26.23 -2.28 -52.02
C GLY A 20 -26.64 -3.12 -50.80
N CYS A 21 -27.82 -2.82 -50.26
CA CYS A 21 -28.44 -3.53 -49.16
C CYS A 21 -28.72 -5.00 -49.50
N ASN A 22 -28.55 -5.91 -48.54
CA ASN A 22 -29.46 -7.05 -48.45
C ASN A 22 -29.82 -7.33 -46.99
N LYS A 23 -31.12 -7.23 -46.68
CA LYS A 23 -31.73 -7.62 -45.41
C LYS A 23 -32.17 -9.08 -45.53
N GLY A 24 -31.84 -9.88 -44.53
CA GLY A 24 -32.40 -11.22 -44.31
C GLY A 24 -32.39 -11.55 -42.82
N SER A 25 -33.57 -11.47 -42.21
CA SER A 25 -33.96 -11.90 -40.85
C SER A 25 -33.62 -13.39 -40.63
N ALA A 26 -33.40 -13.97 -39.45
CA ALA A 26 -34.11 -13.84 -38.17
C ALA A 26 -33.33 -14.55 -37.04
N GLY A 27 -33.62 -14.22 -35.78
CA GLY A 27 -33.25 -15.07 -34.64
C GLY A 27 -33.13 -14.31 -33.32
N GLN A 28 -34.25 -14.15 -32.62
CA GLN A 28 -34.33 -13.57 -31.28
C GLN A 28 -33.68 -14.49 -30.23
N THR A 29 -32.91 -13.92 -29.32
CA THR A 29 -32.91 -14.34 -27.90
C THR A 29 -32.63 -13.11 -27.03
N ALA A 30 -33.58 -12.83 -26.14
CA ALA A 30 -33.55 -11.74 -25.18
C ALA A 30 -32.44 -11.94 -24.14
N THR A 31 -31.59 -10.94 -23.98
CA THR A 31 -30.67 -10.82 -22.85
C THR A 31 -31.29 -9.91 -21.80
N SER A 32 -31.67 -10.51 -20.67
CA SER A 32 -32.00 -9.83 -19.43
C SER A 32 -30.75 -9.15 -18.87
N ALA A 33 -30.73 -7.82 -18.84
CA ALA A 33 -29.69 -7.03 -18.20
C ALA A 33 -30.07 -6.72 -16.74
N SER A 34 -29.20 -7.11 -15.80
CA SER A 34 -29.05 -6.52 -14.46
C SER A 34 -27.65 -6.85 -13.93
N PRO A 35 -27.08 -6.00 -13.05
CA PRO A 35 -25.73 -5.48 -13.26
C PRO A 35 -24.64 -6.33 -12.60
N SER A 36 -23.56 -6.55 -13.34
CA SER A 36 -22.30 -7.09 -12.86
C SER A 36 -21.49 -5.95 -12.24
N ALA A 37 -21.33 -5.93 -10.92
CA ALA A 37 -20.32 -5.13 -10.23
C ALA A 37 -18.98 -5.89 -10.32
N SER A 38 -18.27 -5.71 -11.44
CA SER A 38 -16.90 -6.16 -11.63
C SER A 38 -15.96 -4.99 -11.33
N ALA A 39 -15.31 -5.04 -10.17
CA ALA A 39 -14.23 -4.13 -9.83
C ALA A 39 -12.94 -4.58 -10.52
N ALA A 40 -12.76 -4.16 -11.78
CA ALA A 40 -11.45 -3.97 -12.39
C ALA A 40 -10.73 -2.81 -11.66
N PRO A 41 -9.39 -2.71 -11.70
CA PRO A 41 -8.65 -1.74 -10.87
C PRO A 41 -9.20 -0.35 -11.13
N ALA A 42 -9.53 0.35 -10.03
CA ALA A 42 -10.09 1.69 -10.06
C ALA A 42 -9.18 2.60 -10.88
N ALA A 43 -9.53 2.81 -12.15
CA ALA A 43 -9.24 4.05 -12.82
C ALA A 43 -9.76 5.14 -11.87
N ALA A 44 -8.85 6.01 -11.43
CA ALA A 44 -9.07 7.03 -10.42
C ALA A 44 -10.48 7.63 -10.56
N ALA A 45 -11.36 7.31 -9.61
CA ALA A 45 -12.57 8.07 -9.45
C ALA A 45 -12.10 9.48 -9.12
N SER A 46 -12.19 10.39 -10.09
CA SER A 46 -11.99 11.83 -9.88
C SER A 46 -13.17 12.33 -9.04
N GLY A 47 -13.19 11.95 -7.76
CA GLY A 47 -13.97 12.65 -6.76
C GLY A 47 -13.54 14.10 -6.77
N ALA A 48 -14.51 15.01 -6.91
CA ALA A 48 -14.22 16.43 -6.89
C ALA A 48 -13.42 16.76 -5.62
N VAL A 49 -12.28 17.43 -5.78
CA VAL A 49 -11.46 17.92 -4.66
C VAL A 49 -12.34 18.68 -3.70
N ARG A 50 -12.31 18.26 -2.42
CA ARG A 50 -12.98 18.99 -1.36
C ARG A 50 -12.35 20.38 -1.22
N ALA A 51 -13.13 21.40 -1.57
CA ALA A 51 -12.75 22.81 -1.45
C ALA A 51 -13.00 23.36 -0.03
N PRO A 52 -12.30 24.43 0.37
CA PRO A 52 -12.53 25.10 1.64
C PRO A 52 -13.97 25.60 1.76
N LYS A 53 -14.57 25.48 2.94
CA LYS A 53 -15.94 25.98 3.19
C LYS A 53 -16.02 27.51 3.06
N ASN A 54 -14.99 28.19 3.57
CA ASN A 54 -14.82 29.63 3.54
C ASN A 54 -13.38 30.00 3.19
N LYS A 55 -13.16 31.23 2.73
CA LYS A 55 -11.80 31.77 2.57
C LYS A 55 -11.06 31.71 3.93
N PRO A 56 -9.81 31.21 3.97
CA PRO A 56 -9.08 31.11 5.21
C PRO A 56 -8.74 32.49 5.78
N LEU A 57 -8.80 32.62 7.11
CA LEU A 57 -8.43 33.81 7.84
C LEU A 57 -7.09 33.61 8.57
N ALA A 58 -6.40 34.72 8.86
CA ALA A 58 -5.19 34.66 9.66
C ALA A 58 -5.49 34.16 11.08
N ARG A 59 -4.67 33.23 11.55
CA ARG A 59 -4.73 32.55 12.86
C ARG A 59 -6.00 31.73 13.10
N GLU A 60 -6.71 31.37 12.04
CA GLU A 60 -7.89 30.50 12.12
C GLU A 60 -7.48 29.08 12.54
N LYS A 61 -8.14 28.56 13.57
CA LYS A 61 -7.95 27.20 14.06
C LYS A 61 -9.22 26.39 13.83
N ILE A 62 -9.03 25.12 13.52
CA ILE A 62 -10.11 24.14 13.40
C ILE A 62 -10.18 23.34 14.71
N ASP A 63 -11.38 23.25 15.29
CA ASP A 63 -11.67 22.30 16.36
C ASP A 63 -11.91 20.92 15.74
N VAL A 64 -11.02 19.97 16.03
CA VAL A 64 -11.21 18.57 15.67
C VAL A 64 -11.90 17.88 16.86
N PRO A 65 -13.14 17.37 16.71
CA PRO A 65 -13.88 16.74 17.81
C PRO A 65 -13.13 15.51 18.31
N GLY A 66 -13.37 15.01 19.53
CA GLY A 66 -12.83 13.72 19.96
C GLY A 66 -13.47 12.53 19.21
N GLY A 67 -12.82 11.37 19.21
CA GLY A 67 -13.37 10.13 18.66
C GLY A 67 -12.36 9.23 17.95
N ALA A 68 -12.85 8.05 17.56
CA ALA A 68 -12.10 7.02 16.87
C ALA A 68 -11.76 7.40 15.43
N PHE A 69 -10.62 6.93 14.95
CA PHE A 69 -10.31 6.89 13.52
C PHE A 69 -9.32 5.75 13.22
N GLU A 70 -9.27 5.33 11.96
CA GLU A 70 -8.32 4.32 11.51
C GLU A 70 -6.96 4.96 11.21
N ALA A 71 -5.96 4.71 12.07
CA ALA A 71 -4.61 5.24 11.94
C ALA A 71 -3.65 4.19 11.36
N GLY A 72 -2.76 4.60 10.45
CA GLY A 72 -1.82 3.72 9.76
C GLY A 72 -2.30 3.26 8.38
N SER A 73 -1.70 2.24 7.80
CA SER A 73 -2.06 1.74 6.47
C SER A 73 -2.32 0.24 6.45
N VAL A 74 -3.21 -0.18 5.55
CA VAL A 74 -3.56 -1.59 5.36
C VAL A 74 -2.41 -2.28 4.60
N PRO A 75 -1.89 -3.42 5.10
CA PRO A 75 -0.85 -4.21 4.40
C PRO A 75 -1.23 -4.49 2.94
N GLY A 76 -0.27 -4.37 2.03
CA GLY A 76 -0.50 -4.52 0.58
C GLY A 76 -1.13 -3.30 -0.12
N SER A 77 -1.47 -2.23 0.63
CA SER A 77 -1.92 -0.98 0.00
C SER A 77 -0.82 -0.35 -0.87
N PRO A 78 -1.15 0.15 -2.07
CA PRO A 78 -0.16 0.79 -2.94
C PRO A 78 0.62 1.92 -2.24
N GLY A 79 1.94 1.85 -2.33
CA GLY A 79 2.87 2.85 -1.80
C GLY A 79 3.07 2.81 -0.29
N ARG A 80 2.47 1.84 0.43
CA ARG A 80 2.75 1.60 1.84
C ARG A 80 4.23 1.30 2.06
N ASN A 81 4.87 2.00 2.99
CA ASN A 81 6.16 1.61 3.54
C ASN A 81 5.95 0.85 4.87
N PRO A 82 6.18 -0.48 4.91
CA PRO A 82 5.85 -1.32 6.06
C PRO A 82 6.73 -1.05 7.28
N GLU A 83 7.95 -0.57 7.07
CA GLU A 83 8.93 -0.33 8.13
C GLU A 83 8.66 0.99 8.86
N LEU A 84 7.92 1.91 8.23
CA LEU A 84 7.56 3.21 8.82
C LEU A 84 6.07 3.32 9.15
N GLU A 85 5.20 2.78 8.29
CA GLU A 85 3.75 2.90 8.44
C GLU A 85 3.19 1.72 9.26
N PRO A 86 2.67 1.98 10.47
CA PRO A 86 2.05 0.93 11.27
C PRO A 86 0.84 0.36 10.54
N VAL A 87 0.55 -0.91 10.81
CA VAL A 87 -0.70 -1.56 10.37
C VAL A 87 -1.90 -0.74 10.88
N ALA A 88 -2.86 -0.52 9.99
CA ALA A 88 -4.10 0.20 10.26
C ALA A 88 -4.79 -0.32 11.55
N LYS A 89 -5.04 0.58 12.51
CA LYS A 89 -5.70 0.27 13.78
C LYS A 89 -6.61 1.41 14.21
N GLN A 90 -7.70 1.05 14.89
CA GLN A 90 -8.56 2.03 15.55
C GLN A 90 -7.82 2.72 16.69
N VAL A 91 -7.76 4.05 16.63
CA VAL A 91 -7.17 4.91 17.65
C VAL A 91 -8.20 5.95 18.09
N GLU A 92 -8.37 6.09 19.40
CA GLU A 92 -9.22 7.11 20.02
C GLU A 92 -8.39 8.34 20.38
N LEU A 93 -8.77 9.51 19.89
CA LEU A 93 -8.17 10.79 20.29
C LEU A 93 -9.22 11.67 20.99
N GLY A 94 -8.81 12.40 22.02
CA GLY A 94 -9.57 13.53 22.56
C GLY A 94 -9.64 14.70 21.57
N ALA A 95 -10.54 15.64 21.85
CA ALA A 95 -10.67 16.86 21.05
C ALA A 95 -9.41 17.74 21.15
N TYR A 96 -9.06 18.42 20.07
CA TYR A 96 -7.92 19.33 20.00
C TYR A 96 -8.16 20.40 18.94
N GLN A 97 -7.34 21.45 18.97
CA GLN A 97 -7.33 22.48 17.94
C GLN A 97 -6.13 22.28 17.02
N ILE A 98 -6.29 22.61 15.74
CA ILE A 98 -5.19 22.60 14.76
C ILE A 98 -5.24 23.89 13.93
N ASP A 99 -4.07 24.44 13.61
CA ASP A 99 -3.96 25.55 12.65
C ASP A 99 -4.55 25.12 11.30
N ARG A 100 -5.44 25.94 10.75
CA ARG A 100 -6.12 25.65 9.47
C ARG A 100 -5.15 25.64 8.30
N LEU A 101 -4.15 26.51 8.33
CA LEU A 101 -3.04 26.59 7.37
C LEU A 101 -1.70 26.23 8.04
N PRO A 102 -0.67 25.82 7.27
CA PRO A 102 0.70 25.71 7.78
C PRO A 102 1.16 27.00 8.46
N TYR A 103 2.06 26.90 9.45
CA TYR A 103 2.64 28.04 10.15
C TYR A 103 3.20 29.03 9.10
N PRO A 104 2.91 30.34 9.17
CA PRO A 104 2.41 31.09 10.31
C PRO A 104 0.88 31.08 10.50
N ASN A 105 0.14 30.22 9.81
CA ASN A 105 -1.31 30.14 9.79
C ASN A 105 -1.92 31.47 9.32
N ASP A 106 -1.44 31.99 8.19
CA ASP A 106 -1.84 33.28 7.63
C ASP A 106 -1.87 33.21 6.10
N PRO A 107 -3.02 33.44 5.44
CA PRO A 107 -3.11 33.42 3.98
C PRO A 107 -2.29 34.53 3.30
N GLY A 108 -1.94 35.61 4.01
CA GLY A 108 -1.11 36.70 3.49
C GLY A 108 0.40 36.39 3.50
N GLN A 109 0.81 35.28 4.10
CA GLN A 109 2.23 34.94 4.28
C GLN A 109 2.54 33.55 3.70
N PRO A 110 3.76 33.32 3.17
CA PRO A 110 4.18 31.98 2.81
C PRO A 110 4.34 31.10 4.07
N PRO A 111 4.13 29.78 3.97
CA PRO A 111 4.51 28.86 5.02
C PRO A 111 5.98 29.01 5.41
N LEU A 112 6.27 28.95 6.71
CA LEU A 112 7.64 28.93 7.20
C LEU A 112 8.20 27.50 7.06
N THR A 113 9.26 27.37 6.27
CA THR A 113 10.00 26.12 6.07
C THR A 113 11.47 26.29 6.44
N GLY A 114 12.29 25.24 6.29
CA GLY A 114 13.73 25.32 6.53
C GLY A 114 14.12 25.52 8.01
N VAL A 115 13.26 25.09 8.94
CA VAL A 115 13.49 25.17 10.39
C VAL A 115 13.65 23.78 10.99
N THR A 116 14.42 23.66 12.06
CA THR A 116 14.53 22.40 12.82
C THR A 116 13.22 22.09 13.55
N ARG A 117 13.05 20.83 13.99
CA ARG A 117 11.88 20.44 14.77
C ARG A 117 11.77 21.22 16.08
N ASP A 118 12.89 21.53 16.73
CA ASP A 118 12.90 22.28 17.98
C ASP A 118 12.59 23.77 17.77
N GLU A 119 13.04 24.36 16.64
CA GLU A 119 12.59 25.69 16.22
C GLU A 119 11.07 25.73 15.96
N ALA A 120 10.51 24.71 15.30
CA ALA A 120 9.08 24.58 15.07
C ALA A 120 8.28 24.47 16.38
N LYS A 121 8.73 23.62 17.32
CA LYS A 121 8.13 23.50 18.67
C LYS A 121 8.13 24.84 19.41
N ARG A 122 9.26 25.55 19.41
CA ARG A 122 9.38 26.86 20.07
C ARG A 122 8.43 27.89 19.49
N LYS A 123 8.31 27.96 18.15
CA LYS A 123 7.41 28.89 17.46
C LYS A 123 5.93 28.62 17.76
N CYS A 124 5.54 27.36 17.95
CA CYS A 124 4.21 27.03 18.44
C CYS A 124 4.02 27.43 19.91
N ALA A 125 5.02 27.16 20.76
CA ALA A 125 4.99 27.52 22.18
C ALA A 125 4.86 29.04 22.42
N GLU A 126 5.52 29.87 21.61
CA GLU A 126 5.41 31.34 21.62
C GLU A 126 3.96 31.83 21.36
N ARG A 127 3.11 30.99 20.76
CA ARG A 127 1.69 31.27 20.50
C ARG A 127 0.76 30.64 21.53
N GLY A 128 1.29 30.07 22.62
CA GLY A 128 0.51 29.28 23.57
C GLY A 128 -0.05 27.98 22.99
N GLN A 129 0.56 27.48 21.90
CA GLN A 129 0.22 26.23 21.23
C GLN A 129 1.39 25.24 21.38
N ARG A 130 1.29 24.09 20.72
CA ARG A 130 2.35 23.09 20.61
C ARG A 130 2.42 22.59 19.18
N LEU A 131 3.47 21.85 18.85
CA LEU A 131 3.50 21.09 17.61
C LEU A 131 2.45 19.97 17.68
N CYS A 132 1.77 19.68 16.56
CA CYS A 132 0.80 18.58 16.49
C CYS A 132 1.50 17.23 16.63
N THR A 133 0.91 16.28 17.34
CA THR A 133 1.37 14.87 17.28
C THR A 133 1.08 14.28 15.90
N GLU A 134 1.77 13.21 15.52
CA GLU A 134 1.54 12.60 14.21
C GLU A 134 0.13 12.02 14.04
N LEU A 135 -0.47 11.51 15.12
CA LEU A 135 -1.84 10.97 15.09
C LEU A 135 -2.88 12.09 15.00
N GLU A 136 -2.65 13.23 15.65
CA GLU A 136 -3.49 14.42 15.46
C GLU A 136 -3.38 14.97 14.03
N TRP A 137 -2.19 14.92 13.44
CA TRP A 137 -2.01 15.30 12.04
C TRP A 137 -2.73 14.34 11.10
N GLU A 138 -2.57 13.03 11.29
CA GLU A 138 -3.21 12.01 10.46
C GLU A 138 -4.74 12.09 10.55
N ARG A 139 -5.28 12.25 11.75
CA ARG A 139 -6.72 12.42 11.95
C ARG A 139 -7.26 13.68 11.28
N ALA A 140 -6.54 14.79 11.40
CA ALA A 140 -6.91 16.03 10.71
C ALA A 140 -6.89 15.87 9.19
N CYS A 141 -5.96 15.06 8.65
CA CYS A 141 -5.84 14.75 7.24
C CYS A 141 -7.01 13.89 6.76
N ARG A 142 -7.25 12.76 7.41
CA ARG A 142 -8.28 11.80 7.00
C ARG A 142 -9.72 12.30 7.11
N GLY A 143 -9.95 13.30 7.96
CA GLY A 143 -11.29 13.80 8.21
C GLY A 143 -12.16 12.80 9.00
N PRO A 144 -13.47 13.10 9.16
CA PRO A 144 -14.41 12.25 9.89
C PRO A 144 -14.65 10.89 9.21
N ASP A 145 -14.48 10.82 7.88
CA ASP A 145 -14.77 9.63 7.09
C ASP A 145 -13.55 8.71 6.88
N SER A 146 -12.44 8.97 7.61
CA SER A 146 -11.20 8.19 7.56
C SER A 146 -10.59 8.04 6.15
N GLU A 147 -10.67 9.08 5.32
CA GLU A 147 -10.29 9.05 3.91
C GLU A 147 -8.79 8.77 3.69
N LEU A 148 -8.45 8.18 2.55
CA LEU A 148 -7.07 7.84 2.19
C LEU A 148 -6.22 9.09 1.92
N TYR A 149 -6.83 10.11 1.29
CA TYR A 149 -6.23 11.40 0.98
C TYR A 149 -7.01 12.51 1.68
N PRO A 150 -6.41 13.69 1.89
CA PRO A 150 -7.09 14.76 2.61
C PRO A 150 -8.44 15.14 1.98
N THR A 151 -8.49 15.19 0.66
CA THR A 151 -9.64 15.70 -0.09
C THR A 151 -10.59 14.62 -0.59
N GLY A 152 -10.37 13.34 -0.23
CA GLY A 152 -11.21 12.22 -0.66
C GLY A 152 -10.47 10.90 -0.82
N ALA A 153 -11.05 10.02 -1.64
CA ALA A 153 -10.52 8.70 -1.93
C ALA A 153 -9.30 8.69 -2.89
N GLY A 154 -9.04 9.81 -3.59
CA GLY A 154 -7.96 9.91 -4.57
C GLY A 154 -7.14 11.19 -4.43
N TRP A 155 -5.91 11.15 -4.92
CA TRP A 155 -5.04 12.31 -5.00
C TRP A 155 -5.40 13.18 -6.21
N ASP A 156 -5.55 14.49 -6.01
CA ASP A 156 -5.65 15.48 -7.09
C ASP A 156 -4.36 16.31 -7.15
N PRO A 157 -3.62 16.26 -8.28
CA PRO A 157 -2.39 17.02 -8.45
C PRO A 157 -2.52 18.53 -8.24
N ARG A 158 -3.71 19.12 -8.44
CA ARG A 158 -3.95 20.56 -8.16
C ARG A 158 -3.65 20.93 -6.72
N CYS A 159 -3.74 19.98 -5.78
CA CYS A 159 -3.40 20.24 -4.39
C CYS A 159 -1.90 20.50 -4.18
N ALA A 160 -1.02 19.98 -5.05
CA ALA A 160 0.40 20.33 -5.01
C ALA A 160 0.63 21.80 -5.42
N ASP A 161 -0.10 22.28 -6.42
CA ASP A 161 0.07 23.64 -6.96
C ASP A 161 -0.71 24.71 -6.18
N GLU A 162 -1.90 24.35 -5.71
CA GLU A 162 -2.84 25.23 -5.02
C GLU A 162 -3.29 24.65 -3.66
N PRO A 163 -2.38 24.35 -2.71
CA PRO A 163 -2.68 23.60 -1.48
C PRO A 163 -3.76 24.26 -0.61
N ARG A 164 -3.92 25.58 -0.71
CA ARG A 164 -4.94 26.35 0.03
C ARG A 164 -6.36 26.12 -0.48
N THR A 165 -6.52 25.50 -1.64
CA THR A 165 -7.82 25.14 -2.22
C THR A 165 -8.24 23.70 -1.91
N CYS A 166 -7.41 22.98 -1.15
CA CYS A 166 -7.62 21.59 -0.80
C CYS A 166 -7.87 21.45 0.69
N ALA A 167 -9.09 21.07 1.05
CA ALA A 167 -9.58 20.96 2.42
C ALA A 167 -9.77 19.51 2.83
N SER A 168 -9.34 19.18 4.05
CA SER A 168 -9.72 17.91 4.67
C SER A 168 -11.21 17.88 5.03
N GLY A 169 -11.72 16.73 5.45
CA GLY A 169 -13.11 16.64 5.91
C GLY A 169 -13.40 17.49 7.15
N PHE A 170 -12.37 17.85 7.91
CA PHE A 170 -12.43 18.83 9.00
C PHE A 170 -12.18 20.28 8.56
N ASP A 171 -12.05 20.55 7.26
CA ASP A 171 -11.75 21.88 6.69
C ASP A 171 -10.35 22.42 7.04
N VAL A 172 -9.40 21.52 7.29
CA VAL A 172 -7.97 21.83 7.45
C VAL A 172 -7.29 21.82 6.08
N LEU A 173 -6.54 22.86 5.76
CA LEU A 173 -6.08 23.12 4.41
C LEU A 173 -4.63 22.68 4.18
N GLY A 174 -4.36 22.23 2.94
CA GLY A 174 -3.02 21.92 2.45
C GLY A 174 -2.31 20.75 3.14
N LEU A 175 -3.06 19.92 3.89
CA LEU A 175 -2.50 18.68 4.46
C LEU A 175 -2.07 17.74 3.34
N ALA A 176 -0.93 17.08 3.54
CA ALA A 176 -0.31 16.18 2.57
C ALA A 176 -0.12 16.75 1.17
N ALA A 177 -0.15 18.07 0.98
CA ALA A 177 -0.36 18.65 -0.35
C ALA A 177 0.96 19.00 -1.06
N ALA A 178 1.74 19.91 -0.48
CA ALA A 178 2.99 20.39 -1.08
C ALA A 178 4.15 20.50 -0.08
N LEU A 179 3.87 20.33 1.21
CA LEU A 179 4.83 20.43 2.30
C LEU A 179 4.84 19.14 3.10
N ARG A 180 6.06 18.72 3.46
CA ARG A 180 6.28 17.87 4.61
C ARG A 180 6.16 18.72 5.87
N GLU A 181 5.62 18.15 6.93
CA GLU A 181 5.37 18.87 8.17
C GLU A 181 5.95 18.14 9.38
N TRP A 182 6.74 18.85 10.17
CA TRP A 182 7.20 18.37 11.46
C TRP A 182 6.02 18.04 12.38
N THR A 183 6.15 16.94 13.13
CA THR A 183 5.24 16.59 14.22
C THR A 183 5.97 16.56 15.56
N ALA A 184 5.20 16.56 16.65
CA ALA A 184 5.70 16.38 18.00
C ALA A 184 6.09 14.93 18.30
N SER A 185 5.81 13.97 17.42
CA SER A 185 6.09 12.55 17.64
C SER A 185 7.52 12.17 17.22
N ASP A 186 8.06 11.17 17.92
CA ASP A 186 9.34 10.54 17.56
C ASP A 186 9.09 9.31 16.68
N VAL A 187 10.08 8.95 15.86
CA VAL A 187 10.18 7.64 15.24
C VAL A 187 11.31 6.90 15.95
N VAL A 188 11.00 5.74 16.54
CA VAL A 188 11.96 4.99 17.36
C VAL A 188 12.20 3.60 16.77
N PRO A 189 13.12 3.47 15.79
CA PRO A 189 13.38 2.17 15.18
C PRO A 189 13.91 1.18 16.22
N GLU A 190 13.67 -0.12 16.00
CA GLU A 190 14.17 -1.19 16.88
C GLU A 190 15.70 -1.13 17.04
N LYS A 191 16.39 -0.75 15.97
CA LYS A 191 17.83 -0.49 15.94
C LYS A 191 18.06 0.89 15.31
N GLY A 192 18.84 1.74 15.98
CA GLY A 192 19.25 3.03 15.43
C GLY A 192 18.97 4.21 16.35
N LYS A 193 19.15 5.42 15.80
CA LYS A 193 18.92 6.68 16.51
C LYS A 193 17.42 7.03 16.45
N ARG A 194 16.90 7.56 17.55
CA ARG A 194 15.61 8.24 17.57
C ARG A 194 15.59 9.39 16.56
N THR A 195 14.59 9.40 15.70
CA THR A 195 14.34 10.44 14.70
C THR A 195 13.00 11.11 14.95
N ALA A 196 12.68 12.10 14.14
CA ALA A 196 11.44 12.87 14.21
C ALA A 196 10.43 12.40 13.17
N SER A 197 9.18 12.21 13.59
CA SER A 197 8.08 11.90 12.65
C SER A 197 7.71 13.14 11.85
N VAL A 198 7.65 12.97 10.54
CA VAL A 198 7.26 13.96 9.54
C VAL A 198 6.14 13.40 8.69
N ARG A 199 5.15 14.24 8.40
CA ARG A 199 3.93 13.87 7.69
C ARG A 199 3.72 14.71 6.44
N GLY A 200 2.91 14.21 5.52
CA GLY A 200 2.67 14.84 4.23
C GLY A 200 3.84 14.65 3.27
N ALA A 201 3.77 15.28 2.11
CA ALA A 201 4.70 15.08 1.01
C ALA A 201 5.05 16.42 0.35
N ASN A 202 6.20 16.43 -0.34
CA ASN A 202 6.63 17.60 -1.10
C ASN A 202 5.80 17.76 -2.39
N GLN A 203 5.84 18.96 -3.00
CA GLN A 203 5.07 19.29 -4.20
C GLN A 203 5.29 18.32 -5.38
N LYS A 204 6.49 17.74 -5.52
CA LYS A 204 6.87 16.88 -6.66
C LYS A 204 6.75 15.39 -6.35
N ALA A 205 6.21 15.03 -5.18
CA ALA A 205 6.12 13.65 -4.77
C ALA A 205 5.12 12.89 -5.64
N PRO A 206 5.31 11.57 -5.84
CA PRO A 206 4.31 10.72 -6.47
C PRO A 206 2.99 10.72 -5.69
N ALA A 207 1.88 10.50 -6.40
CA ALA A 207 0.53 10.48 -5.83
C ALA A 207 0.38 9.62 -4.56
N LEU A 208 1.10 8.50 -4.45
CA LEU A 208 1.01 7.58 -3.31
C LEU A 208 1.72 8.10 -2.05
N GLU A 209 2.60 9.10 -2.15
CA GLU A 209 3.22 9.73 -0.98
C GLU A 209 2.31 10.78 -0.33
N HIS A 210 1.29 11.27 -1.05
CA HIS A 210 0.31 12.23 -0.52
C HIS A 210 -0.79 11.57 0.35
N ARG A 211 -0.73 10.25 0.57
CA ARG A 211 -1.67 9.53 1.44
C ARG A 211 -1.58 10.09 2.87
N CYS A 212 -2.72 10.18 3.55
CA CYS A 212 -2.74 10.65 4.93
C CYS A 212 -1.92 9.79 5.89
N ALA A 213 -1.73 8.50 5.57
CA ALA A 213 -0.93 7.53 6.32
C ALA A 213 0.59 7.60 6.04
N ALA A 214 1.02 8.25 4.95
CA ALA A 214 2.42 8.28 4.53
C ALA A 214 3.29 8.96 5.60
N ARG A 215 4.37 8.28 5.99
CA ARG A 215 5.19 8.66 7.15
C ARG A 215 6.66 8.77 6.74
N HIS A 216 7.32 9.80 7.23
CA HIS A 216 8.74 10.02 7.06
C HIS A 216 9.43 10.11 8.42
N ALA A 217 10.70 9.73 8.46
CA ALA A 217 11.55 9.79 9.64
C ALA A 217 12.81 10.58 9.31
N LEU A 218 12.97 11.77 9.87
CA LEU A 218 14.10 12.67 9.60
C LEU A 218 14.91 12.96 10.87
N ASP A 219 16.18 13.33 10.72
CA ASP A 219 16.95 13.86 11.85
C ASP A 219 16.29 15.15 12.35
N PRO A 220 16.06 15.35 13.67
CA PRO A 220 15.38 16.55 14.19
C PRO A 220 16.08 17.87 13.85
N GLU A 221 17.37 17.85 13.47
CA GLU A 221 18.14 19.02 13.04
C GLU A 221 18.02 19.30 11.53
N GLU A 222 17.33 18.44 10.77
CA GLU A 222 17.13 18.59 9.32
C GLU A 222 16.43 19.92 9.00
N LYS A 223 16.84 20.53 7.88
CA LYS A 223 16.23 21.75 7.33
C LYS A 223 16.05 21.55 5.83
N ALA A 224 14.81 21.72 5.36
CA ALA A 224 14.51 21.65 3.93
C ALA A 224 13.45 22.68 3.54
N ASP A 225 13.50 23.13 2.29
CA ASP A 225 12.63 24.18 1.75
C ASP A 225 11.16 23.76 1.67
N ASP A 226 10.91 22.44 1.66
CA ASP A 226 9.59 21.82 1.67
C ASP A 226 9.15 21.34 3.06
N LEU A 227 9.97 21.56 4.10
CA LEU A 227 9.75 21.08 5.45
C LEU A 227 9.26 22.20 6.36
N GLY A 228 7.94 22.26 6.51
CA GLY A 228 7.23 23.20 7.37
C GLY A 228 6.67 22.53 8.62
N PHE A 229 5.62 23.13 9.18
CA PHE A 229 4.91 22.61 10.34
C PHE A 229 3.57 23.35 10.54
N ARG A 230 2.72 22.81 11.41
CA ARG A 230 1.52 23.50 11.91
C ARG A 230 1.35 23.27 13.40
N CYS A 231 0.71 24.21 14.08
CA CYS A 231 0.54 24.15 15.53
C CYS A 231 -0.83 23.56 15.92
N CYS A 232 -0.86 22.86 17.04
CA CYS A 232 -2.05 22.35 17.69
C CYS A 232 -2.26 23.01 19.07
N GLY A 233 -3.52 23.20 19.45
CA GLY A 233 -3.93 23.73 20.76
C GLY A 233 -4.58 22.65 21.65
N GLY A 234 -4.56 22.89 22.96
CA GLY A 234 -5.03 21.94 23.96
C GLY A 234 -3.94 20.97 24.44
N ALA A 235 -4.29 20.12 25.40
CA ALA A 235 -3.39 19.07 25.88
C ALA A 235 -3.02 18.10 24.73
N PRO A 236 -1.78 17.57 24.69
CA PRO A 236 -1.40 16.53 23.73
C PRO A 236 -2.19 15.26 23.97
N ASN A 237 -2.69 14.68 22.88
CA ASN A 237 -3.24 13.33 22.92
C ASN A 237 -2.16 12.32 23.36
N ALA A 238 -2.51 11.41 24.27
CA ALA A 238 -1.58 10.44 24.85
C ALA A 238 -1.31 9.23 23.94
N ALA A 239 -2.16 9.01 22.93
CA ALA A 239 -1.95 7.94 21.95
C ALA A 239 -0.65 8.19 21.16
N VAL A 240 0.11 7.13 20.92
CA VAL A 240 1.36 7.16 20.17
C VAL A 240 1.38 6.05 19.12
N VAL A 241 2.08 6.29 18.01
CA VAL A 241 2.33 5.25 17.01
C VAL A 241 3.24 4.19 17.62
N LYS A 242 2.87 2.92 17.43
CA LYS A 242 3.74 1.78 17.77
C LYS A 242 4.56 1.44 16.55
N GLU A 243 5.87 1.47 16.72
CA GLU A 243 6.81 1.22 15.63
C GLU A 243 6.73 -0.23 15.14
N PRO A 244 6.76 -0.47 13.82
CA PRO A 244 6.88 -1.81 13.25
C PRO A 244 8.11 -2.54 13.80
N ARG A 245 7.98 -3.84 14.07
CA ARG A 245 9.05 -4.68 14.62
C ARG A 245 9.43 -5.79 13.68
N LEU A 246 10.68 -6.22 13.80
CA LEU A 246 11.18 -7.35 13.05
C LEU A 246 10.82 -8.66 13.79
N GLU A 247 9.81 -9.36 13.28
CA GLU A 247 9.33 -10.62 13.88
C GLU A 247 10.16 -11.83 13.42
N GLN A 248 9.83 -13.03 13.94
CA GLN A 248 10.43 -14.28 13.47
C GLN A 248 10.19 -14.46 11.97
N THR A 249 11.25 -14.69 11.18
CA THR A 249 11.18 -14.70 9.71
C THR A 249 10.20 -15.73 9.17
N PHE A 250 10.21 -16.95 9.70
CA PHE A 250 9.36 -18.05 9.26
C PHE A 250 8.75 -18.72 10.48
N GLN A 251 7.43 -18.85 10.48
CA GLN A 251 6.69 -19.51 11.52
C GLN A 251 5.63 -20.41 10.87
N LYS A 252 5.67 -21.71 11.15
CA LYS A 252 4.64 -22.64 10.70
C LYS A 252 3.32 -22.32 11.38
N VAL A 253 2.23 -22.39 10.62
CA VAL A 253 0.87 -22.10 11.09
C VAL A 253 -0.11 -23.15 10.60
N HIS A 254 -1.23 -23.26 11.32
CA HIS A 254 -2.32 -24.11 10.91
C HIS A 254 -3.25 -23.38 9.94
N LEU A 255 -3.55 -24.01 8.80
CA LEU A 255 -4.52 -23.52 7.83
C LEU A 255 -5.34 -24.71 7.32
N THR A 256 -6.66 -24.57 7.30
CA THR A 256 -7.57 -25.64 6.82
C THR A 256 -7.87 -25.50 5.34
N ALA A 257 -8.13 -26.61 4.65
CA ALA A 257 -8.52 -26.60 3.23
C ALA A 257 -9.79 -25.77 2.98
N GLU A 258 -10.80 -25.89 3.84
CA GLU A 258 -12.05 -25.13 3.77
C GLU A 258 -11.81 -23.62 3.84
N ARG A 259 -10.83 -23.19 4.65
CA ARG A 259 -10.45 -21.77 4.73
C ARG A 259 -9.81 -21.30 3.43
N VAL A 260 -8.92 -22.10 2.84
CA VAL A 260 -8.30 -21.79 1.55
C VAL A 260 -9.35 -21.71 0.44
N GLU A 261 -10.31 -22.63 0.39
CA GLU A 261 -11.40 -22.59 -0.59
C GLU A 261 -12.19 -21.28 -0.51
N LYS A 262 -12.51 -20.83 0.72
CA LYS A 262 -13.17 -19.54 0.94
C LYS A 262 -12.31 -18.37 0.47
N LEU A 263 -11.02 -18.35 0.79
CA LEU A 263 -10.10 -17.30 0.35
C LEU A 263 -10.00 -17.26 -1.18
N PHE A 264 -9.83 -18.41 -1.81
CA PHE A 264 -9.72 -18.50 -3.27
C PHE A 264 -11.00 -18.06 -3.97
N ALA A 265 -12.16 -18.44 -3.43
CA ALA A 265 -13.45 -18.06 -4.00
C ALA A 265 -13.72 -16.54 -3.95
N GLN A 266 -13.07 -15.81 -3.04
CA GLN A 266 -13.23 -14.36 -2.88
C GLN A 266 -12.39 -13.55 -3.86
N ASP A 267 -11.36 -14.14 -4.47
CA ASP A 267 -10.45 -13.45 -5.37
C ASP A 267 -10.59 -13.94 -6.82
N PRO A 268 -10.86 -13.05 -7.80
CA PRO A 268 -11.01 -13.43 -9.21
C PRO A 268 -9.84 -14.24 -9.79
N HIS A 269 -8.60 -13.98 -9.35
CA HIS A 269 -7.40 -14.63 -9.86
C HIS A 269 -7.24 -16.07 -9.38
N THR A 270 -7.83 -16.43 -8.24
CA THR A 270 -7.72 -17.78 -7.65
C THR A 270 -9.05 -18.55 -7.60
N SER A 271 -10.17 -17.87 -7.83
CA SER A 271 -11.53 -18.46 -7.82
C SER A 271 -11.68 -19.71 -8.69
N VAL A 272 -10.97 -19.78 -9.82
CA VAL A 272 -11.01 -20.91 -10.76
C VAL A 272 -10.45 -22.22 -10.18
N ILE A 273 -9.63 -22.13 -9.13
CA ILE A 273 -9.05 -23.29 -8.41
C ILE A 273 -9.61 -23.43 -6.98
N ALA A 274 -10.69 -22.72 -6.63
CA ALA A 274 -11.32 -22.79 -5.32
C ALA A 274 -12.17 -24.07 -5.12
N LYS A 275 -11.56 -25.25 -5.30
CA LYS A 275 -12.26 -26.54 -5.21
C LYS A 275 -11.35 -27.71 -4.86
N ASP A 276 -11.84 -28.62 -4.02
CA ASP A 276 -11.15 -29.85 -3.63
C ASP A 276 -9.71 -29.56 -3.19
N ILE A 277 -9.55 -28.55 -2.32
CA ILE A 277 -8.24 -28.12 -1.85
C ILE A 277 -7.65 -29.20 -0.93
N LYS A 278 -6.40 -29.57 -1.20
CA LYS A 278 -5.64 -30.55 -0.42
C LYS A 278 -4.25 -30.03 -0.15
N PHE A 279 -3.86 -30.09 1.13
CA PHE A 279 -2.46 -29.92 1.53
C PHE A 279 -1.67 -31.21 1.33
N PHE A 280 -0.39 -31.06 1.05
CA PHE A 280 0.53 -32.20 1.03
C PHE A 280 0.91 -32.61 2.45
N ARG A 281 1.28 -33.88 2.65
CA ARG A 281 1.62 -34.41 3.98
C ARG A 281 3.09 -34.19 4.29
N GLU A 282 3.35 -33.53 5.41
CA GLU A 282 4.69 -33.44 6.01
C GLU A 282 5.02 -34.72 6.80
N PRO A 283 6.27 -35.25 6.76
CA PRO A 283 7.40 -34.80 5.95
C PRO A 283 7.46 -35.45 4.55
N ASP A 284 6.63 -36.46 4.29
CA ASP A 284 6.74 -37.34 3.11
C ASP A 284 6.76 -36.57 1.78
N ALA A 285 5.91 -35.55 1.64
CA ALA A 285 5.83 -34.75 0.43
C ALA A 285 7.05 -33.85 0.23
N ALA A 286 7.59 -33.26 1.31
CA ALA A 286 8.82 -32.47 1.23
C ALA A 286 10.00 -33.37 0.85
N ASN A 287 10.12 -34.54 1.50
CA ASN A 287 11.15 -35.53 1.16
C ASN A 287 11.04 -35.99 -0.29
N THR A 288 9.82 -36.20 -0.80
CA THR A 288 9.60 -36.56 -2.21
C THR A 288 10.16 -35.53 -3.18
N VAL A 289 9.92 -34.22 -2.95
CA VAL A 289 10.47 -33.14 -3.79
C VAL A 289 11.99 -33.13 -3.76
N ILE A 290 12.56 -33.36 -2.59
CA ILE A 290 13.99 -33.38 -2.35
C ILE A 290 14.66 -34.59 -3.03
N GLU A 291 14.06 -35.78 -2.92
CA GLU A 291 14.62 -37.03 -3.46
C GLU A 291 14.51 -37.13 -4.98
N ARG A 292 13.54 -36.45 -5.60
CA ARG A 292 13.38 -36.40 -7.06
C ARG A 292 14.53 -35.68 -7.77
N GLY A 293 15.23 -34.79 -7.08
CA GLY A 293 16.13 -33.83 -7.70
C GLY A 293 17.58 -33.93 -7.28
N PRO A 294 18.50 -33.39 -8.09
CA PRO A 294 19.94 -33.42 -7.82
C PRO A 294 20.42 -32.28 -6.89
N GLY A 295 19.53 -31.42 -6.39
CA GLY A 295 19.89 -30.20 -5.69
C GLY A 295 20.51 -30.43 -4.30
N ASP A 296 21.52 -29.62 -3.95
CA ASP A 296 22.09 -29.60 -2.61
C ASP A 296 21.11 -28.97 -1.59
N LYS A 297 20.93 -29.62 -0.45
CA LYS A 297 20.04 -29.19 0.63
C LYS A 297 20.72 -28.21 1.59
N LYS A 298 22.04 -28.05 1.49
CA LYS A 298 22.84 -27.27 2.44
C LYS A 298 22.33 -25.84 2.58
N GLY A 299 21.99 -25.46 3.81
CA GLY A 299 21.50 -24.12 4.14
C GLY A 299 20.00 -23.89 3.93
N PHE A 300 19.27 -24.92 3.49
CA PHE A 300 17.82 -24.89 3.30
C PHE A 300 17.09 -25.83 4.25
N LEU A 301 15.97 -25.34 4.76
CA LEU A 301 14.91 -26.10 5.39
C LEU A 301 13.79 -26.28 4.36
N PHE A 302 13.12 -27.44 4.41
CA PHE A 302 12.03 -27.77 3.50
C PHE A 302 10.76 -28.01 4.29
N THR A 303 9.62 -27.59 3.75
CA THR A 303 8.31 -27.86 4.32
C THR A 303 7.22 -27.82 3.27
N VAL A 304 6.13 -28.52 3.52
CA VAL A 304 4.87 -28.37 2.80
C VAL A 304 3.77 -27.76 3.66
N GLU A 305 4.10 -27.41 4.90
CA GLU A 305 3.16 -26.77 5.82
C GLU A 305 2.99 -25.27 5.50
N PRO A 306 1.80 -24.70 5.71
CA PRO A 306 1.56 -23.27 5.67
C PRO A 306 2.48 -22.52 6.65
N MET A 307 2.94 -21.34 6.26
CA MET A 307 3.82 -20.50 7.09
C MET A 307 3.41 -19.04 7.05
N ILE A 308 3.60 -18.37 8.16
CA ILE A 308 3.80 -16.93 8.19
C ILE A 308 5.25 -16.62 7.82
N TRP A 309 5.43 -15.66 6.92
CA TRP A 309 6.70 -15.14 6.45
C TRP A 309 6.80 -13.64 6.71
N ASN A 310 7.80 -13.22 7.49
CA ASN A 310 8.07 -11.84 7.87
C ASN A 310 9.40 -11.36 7.26
N PRO A 311 9.44 -10.85 6.02
CA PRO A 311 10.69 -10.48 5.35
C PRO A 311 11.34 -9.23 5.97
N VAL A 312 10.54 -8.23 6.31
CA VAL A 312 10.96 -6.93 6.88
C VAL A 312 10.07 -6.55 8.07
N ALA A 313 10.42 -5.49 8.80
CA ALA A 313 9.59 -5.02 9.91
C ALA A 313 8.23 -4.53 9.39
N GLY A 314 7.14 -4.93 10.05
CA GLY A 314 5.78 -4.50 9.69
C GLY A 314 5.17 -5.14 8.45
N SER A 315 5.83 -6.12 7.82
CA SER A 315 5.27 -6.96 6.76
C SER A 315 5.08 -8.39 7.25
N GLU A 316 3.90 -8.92 7.05
CA GLU A 316 3.52 -10.28 7.41
C GLU A 316 2.76 -10.92 6.24
N PHE A 317 3.21 -12.11 5.83
CA PHE A 317 2.64 -12.84 4.70
C PHE A 317 2.27 -14.26 5.08
N LEU A 318 1.08 -14.72 4.72
CA LEU A 318 0.72 -16.12 4.74
C LEU A 318 1.15 -16.76 3.43
N VAL A 319 2.10 -17.70 3.47
CA VAL A 319 2.61 -18.45 2.32
C VAL A 319 2.26 -19.93 2.47
N PHE A 320 1.72 -20.52 1.42
CA PHE A 320 1.41 -21.95 1.43
C PHE A 320 1.39 -22.56 0.03
N VAL A 321 1.49 -23.88 0.02
CA VAL A 321 1.47 -24.73 -1.17
C VAL A 321 0.37 -25.78 -1.02
N GLY A 322 -0.15 -26.26 -2.13
CA GLY A 322 -1.19 -27.27 -2.10
C GLY A 322 -1.64 -27.65 -3.49
N ARG A 323 -2.73 -28.41 -3.55
CA ARG A 323 -3.34 -28.86 -4.80
C ARG A 323 -4.84 -28.61 -4.79
N SER A 324 -5.36 -28.13 -5.91
CA SER A 324 -6.78 -28.07 -6.25
C SER A 324 -7.11 -29.25 -7.15
N GLY A 325 -8.07 -30.09 -6.75
CA GLY A 325 -8.45 -31.26 -7.53
C GLY A 325 -7.32 -32.30 -7.64
N LYS A 326 -7.17 -32.90 -8.82
CA LYS A 326 -6.23 -34.02 -9.05
C LYS A 326 -4.87 -33.61 -9.59
N ASP A 327 -4.79 -32.49 -10.29
CA ASP A 327 -3.67 -32.17 -11.20
C ASP A 327 -3.28 -30.69 -11.23
N THR A 328 -3.80 -29.86 -10.31
CA THR A 328 -3.46 -28.44 -10.30
C THR A 328 -2.81 -28.07 -8.98
N SER A 329 -1.48 -28.00 -8.97
CA SER A 329 -0.71 -27.54 -7.81
C SER A 329 -0.56 -26.02 -7.82
N PHE A 330 -0.39 -25.44 -6.64
CA PHE A 330 -0.26 -23.99 -6.50
C PHE A 330 0.75 -23.59 -5.42
N VAL A 331 1.24 -22.37 -5.55
CA VAL A 331 1.97 -21.62 -4.55
C VAL A 331 1.26 -20.29 -4.40
N VAL A 332 0.85 -19.93 -3.19
CA VAL A 332 0.10 -18.69 -2.96
C VAL A 332 0.66 -17.96 -1.75
N THR A 333 0.70 -16.63 -1.87
CA THR A 333 1.07 -15.70 -0.81
C THR A 333 -0.06 -14.68 -0.62
N TYR A 334 -0.42 -14.43 0.64
CA TYR A 334 -1.37 -13.40 1.05
C TYR A 334 -0.70 -12.41 1.99
N HIS A 335 -1.04 -11.13 1.91
CA HIS A 335 -0.84 -10.19 3.01
C HIS A 335 -1.72 -10.58 4.19
N VAL A 336 -1.17 -10.50 5.40
CA VAL A 336 -1.97 -10.59 6.64
C VAL A 336 -2.44 -9.18 6.99
N VAL A 337 -3.73 -8.90 6.81
CA VAL A 337 -4.30 -7.56 7.05
C VAL A 337 -4.94 -7.45 8.44
N GLY A 338 -5.32 -8.58 9.03
CA GLY A 338 -5.92 -8.66 10.35
C GLY A 338 -5.90 -10.08 10.89
N LYS A 339 -6.55 -10.29 12.04
CA LYS A 339 -6.67 -11.63 12.60
C LYS A 339 -7.54 -12.49 11.69
N ASP A 340 -6.92 -13.50 11.10
CA ASP A 340 -7.54 -14.38 10.09
C ASP A 340 -8.06 -13.64 8.86
N ASP A 341 -7.61 -12.41 8.60
CA ASP A 341 -8.01 -11.62 7.44
C ASP A 341 -6.82 -11.42 6.49
N TYR A 342 -7.06 -11.64 5.21
CA TYR A 342 -6.01 -11.84 4.21
C TYR A 342 -6.37 -11.19 2.88
N GLN A 343 -5.37 -10.58 2.24
CA GLN A 343 -5.49 -10.06 0.88
C GLN A 343 -4.49 -10.76 -0.04
N LEU A 344 -4.93 -11.21 -1.22
CA LEU A 344 -4.05 -11.92 -2.14
C LEU A 344 -2.87 -11.02 -2.52
N ALA A 345 -1.64 -11.50 -2.29
CA ALA A 345 -0.42 -10.80 -2.69
C ALA A 345 0.08 -11.36 -4.04
N SER A 346 0.21 -12.68 -4.14
CA SER A 346 0.71 -13.32 -5.35
C SER A 346 0.27 -14.79 -5.42
N SER A 347 0.07 -15.30 -6.62
CA SER A 347 -0.26 -16.71 -6.84
C SER A 347 0.45 -17.25 -8.08
N PHE A 348 0.93 -18.49 -7.98
CA PHE A 348 1.49 -19.24 -9.09
C PHE A 348 0.77 -20.59 -9.20
N ILE A 349 0.11 -20.82 -10.34
CA ILE A 349 -0.79 -21.97 -10.55
C ILE A 349 -0.18 -22.87 -11.63
N MET A 350 0.14 -24.10 -11.26
CA MET A 350 0.74 -25.12 -12.12
C MET A 350 -0.34 -26.13 -12.53
N LYS A 351 -0.81 -26.00 -13.77
CA LYS A 351 -1.78 -26.94 -14.36
C LYS A 351 -1.07 -28.23 -14.80
N ASN A 352 -1.76 -29.35 -14.68
CA ASN A 352 -1.24 -30.69 -14.98
C ASN A 352 -0.02 -31.09 -14.13
N GLU A 353 0.09 -30.52 -12.93
CA GLU A 353 1.14 -30.81 -11.97
C GLU A 353 0.53 -31.50 -10.73
N PRO A 354 0.43 -32.84 -10.72
CA PRO A 354 -0.16 -33.58 -9.60
C PRO A 354 0.82 -33.79 -8.43
N GLY A 355 2.11 -33.50 -8.64
CA GLY A 355 3.17 -33.74 -7.68
C GLY A 355 3.14 -32.80 -6.48
N PRO A 356 3.80 -33.17 -5.36
CA PRO A 356 3.99 -32.26 -4.26
C PRO A 356 4.83 -31.05 -4.68
N VAL A 357 4.50 -29.91 -4.10
CA VAL A 357 5.32 -28.69 -4.13
C VAL A 357 5.81 -28.45 -2.72
N ALA A 358 7.11 -28.21 -2.55
CA ALA A 358 7.69 -27.87 -1.26
C ALA A 358 8.21 -26.43 -1.25
N LEU A 359 8.10 -25.78 -0.10
CA LEU A 359 8.76 -24.52 0.21
C LEU A 359 10.16 -24.82 0.73
N ALA A 360 11.16 -24.13 0.20
CA ALA A 360 12.55 -24.22 0.64
C ALA A 360 13.06 -22.84 1.09
N TYR A 361 13.52 -22.73 2.33
CA TYR A 361 13.86 -21.44 2.95
C TYR A 361 15.10 -21.55 3.83
N SER A 362 15.71 -20.41 4.14
CA SER A 362 16.85 -20.35 5.04
C SER A 362 16.48 -19.49 6.25
N GLY A 363 16.77 -19.96 7.46
CA GLY A 363 16.51 -19.18 8.69
C GLY A 363 17.25 -17.83 8.75
N TYR A 364 18.28 -17.65 7.93
CA TYR A 364 19.10 -16.44 7.88
C TYR A 364 18.73 -15.48 6.74
N ILE A 365 18.03 -15.95 5.71
CA ILE A 365 17.68 -15.15 4.54
C ILE A 365 16.21 -14.75 4.65
N ARG A 366 15.96 -13.47 4.93
CA ARG A 366 14.61 -12.94 5.14
C ARG A 366 13.82 -12.59 3.88
N PRO A 367 14.39 -11.88 2.88
CA PRO A 367 13.59 -11.30 1.79
C PRO A 367 13.23 -12.29 0.68
N ARG A 368 13.50 -13.59 0.87
CA ARG A 368 13.14 -14.61 -0.10
C ARG A 368 13.03 -16.01 0.49
N LEU A 369 12.23 -16.81 -0.19
CA LEU A 369 12.21 -18.26 -0.10
C LEU A 369 12.00 -18.85 -1.51
N HIS A 370 12.02 -20.17 -1.61
CA HIS A 370 11.88 -20.91 -2.85
C HIS A 370 10.65 -21.81 -2.79
N PHE A 371 10.13 -22.16 -3.96
CA PHE A 371 9.22 -23.29 -4.12
C PHE A 371 9.80 -24.26 -5.14
N SER A 372 9.49 -25.54 -5.02
CA SER A 372 10.02 -26.55 -5.94
C SER A 372 9.12 -27.79 -6.04
N THR A 373 9.02 -28.36 -7.25
CA THR A 373 8.42 -29.69 -7.53
C THR A 373 9.48 -30.79 -7.62
N CYS A 374 10.70 -30.41 -8.04
CA CYS A 374 11.91 -31.22 -8.02
C CYS A 374 13.12 -30.33 -7.65
N TRP A 375 13.74 -30.60 -6.50
CA TRP A 375 14.80 -29.73 -5.98
C TRP A 375 16.08 -29.81 -6.83
N GLY A 376 16.44 -28.69 -7.47
CA GLY A 376 17.62 -28.62 -8.35
C GLY A 376 17.40 -29.12 -9.77
N CYS A 377 16.19 -29.59 -10.13
CA CYS A 377 15.82 -29.83 -11.52
C CYS A 377 15.69 -28.48 -12.28
N PRO A 378 16.21 -28.38 -13.52
CA PRO A 378 16.00 -27.20 -14.36
C PRO A 378 14.52 -26.90 -14.57
N GLY A 379 14.10 -25.64 -14.34
CA GLY A 379 12.72 -25.20 -14.56
C GLY A 379 11.72 -25.67 -13.48
N GLU A 380 12.11 -26.46 -12.49
CA GLU A 380 11.22 -27.00 -11.45
C GLU A 380 11.39 -26.33 -10.08
N THR A 381 12.14 -25.23 -10.04
CA THR A 381 12.36 -24.43 -8.83
C THR A 381 12.13 -22.97 -9.14
N GLY A 382 11.22 -22.33 -8.41
CA GLY A 382 11.01 -20.90 -8.45
C GLY A 382 11.40 -20.21 -7.14
N LYS A 383 11.18 -18.90 -7.11
CA LYS A 383 11.46 -18.02 -5.98
C LYS A 383 10.19 -17.25 -5.61
N ILE A 384 10.00 -17.04 -4.32
CA ILE A 384 9.05 -16.11 -3.75
C ILE A 384 9.90 -14.97 -3.16
N LEU A 385 9.75 -13.78 -3.71
CA LEU A 385 10.61 -12.63 -3.45
C LEU A 385 9.79 -11.48 -2.86
N HIS A 386 10.24 -10.93 -1.73
CA HIS A 386 9.72 -9.67 -1.22
C HIS A 386 10.40 -8.53 -2.00
N ARG A 387 9.60 -7.53 -2.39
CA ARG A 387 10.03 -6.37 -3.16
C ARG A 387 9.56 -5.11 -2.47
N ASP A 388 10.42 -4.10 -2.50
CA ASP A 388 10.07 -2.80 -1.96
C ASP A 388 8.93 -2.16 -2.78
N PRO A 389 7.99 -1.44 -2.12
CA PRO A 389 8.01 -1.17 -0.69
C PRO A 389 7.33 -2.27 0.15
N ASP A 390 6.36 -3.02 -0.38
CA ASP A 390 5.68 -4.11 0.35
C ASP A 390 4.96 -5.08 -0.61
N ASP A 391 5.67 -5.60 -1.61
CA ASP A 391 5.10 -6.48 -2.64
C ASP A 391 5.75 -7.88 -2.61
N VAL A 392 5.04 -8.89 -3.15
CA VAL A 392 5.55 -10.25 -3.30
C VAL A 392 5.43 -10.71 -4.75
N VAL A 393 6.55 -11.15 -5.30
CA VAL A 393 6.60 -11.71 -6.64
C VAL A 393 7.00 -13.18 -6.59
N ILE A 394 6.18 -14.04 -7.19
CA ILE A 394 6.50 -15.45 -7.42
C ILE A 394 7.02 -15.60 -8.85
N VAL A 395 8.24 -16.08 -9.01
CA VAL A 395 8.90 -16.24 -10.31
C VAL A 395 9.46 -17.65 -10.46
N GLN A 396 9.23 -18.25 -11.64
CA GLN A 396 9.90 -19.47 -12.07
C GLN A 396 10.78 -19.11 -13.28
N PRO A 397 12.11 -19.19 -13.15
CA PRO A 397 13.05 -18.82 -14.21
C PRO A 397 13.14 -19.86 -15.33
#